data_AF-A0A7W6RG32-F1
#
_entry.id   AF-A0A7W6RG32-F1
#
_cell.length_a   1.000
_cell.length_b   1.000
_cell.length_c   1.000
_cell.angle_alpha   90.00
_cell.angle_beta   90.00
_cell.angle_gamma   90.00
#
_symmetry.space_group_name_H-M   'P 1'
#
loop_
_entity.id
_entity.type
_entity.pdbx_description
1 polymer ?
#
loop_
_entity_poly.entity_id
_entity_poly.type
_entity_poly.pdbx_seq_one_letter_code
_entity_poly.pdbx_strand_id
1 'polypeptide(L)' 'MKIRVKGEMSMPALRQALFEQLYALEEDHFVRHCREVSLFLTPTNGFGEPIVARTECGAALDAVYSDGPYLSAAAEFRL' A
#
# COMPACT_ATOMS: atom_id res chain seq x y z
N MET A 1 -3.27 15.78 -4.02
CA MET A 1 -4.45 14.89 -3.94
C MET A 1 -4.26 13.93 -2.77
N LYS A 2 -5.33 13.45 -2.12
CA LYS A 2 -5.24 12.50 -1.01
C LYS A 2 -6.34 11.44 -1.11
N ILE A 3 -5.94 10.17 -1.08
CA ILE A 3 -6.85 9.04 -0.84
C ILE A 3 -6.90 8.79 0.67
N ARG A 4 -8.10 8.67 1.26
CA ARG A 4 -8.27 8.38 2.68
C ARG A 4 -9.25 7.22 2.86
N VAL A 5 -8.72 6.09 3.32
CA VAL A 5 -9.50 4.93 3.73
C VAL A 5 -9.55 4.90 5.26
N LYS A 6 -10.71 4.62 5.85
CA LYS A 6 -10.90 4.55 7.31
C LYS A 6 -11.65 3.27 7.69
N GLY A 7 -11.35 2.75 8.87
CA GLY A 7 -11.99 1.56 9.43
C GLY A 7 -10.97 0.46 9.72
N GLU A 8 -11.34 -0.46 10.61
CA GLU A 8 -10.58 -1.69 10.85
C GLU A 8 -10.76 -2.61 9.64
N MET A 9 -9.66 -3.09 9.06
CA MET A 9 -9.70 -3.90 7.85
C MET A 9 -8.46 -4.75 7.69
N SER A 10 -8.64 -5.91 7.08
CA SER A 10 -7.53 -6.77 6.70
C SER A 10 -6.73 -6.16 5.55
N MET A 11 -5.46 -6.57 5.40
CA MET A 11 -4.61 -6.13 4.28
C MET A 11 -5.24 -6.40 2.89
N PRO A 12 -5.92 -7.55 2.64
CA PRO A 12 -6.66 -7.74 1.40
C PRO A 12 -7.74 -6.68 1.15
N ALA A 13 -8.54 -6.33 2.16
CA ALA A 13 -9.58 -5.32 2.04
C ALA A 13 -8.99 -3.92 1.81
N LEU A 14 -7.88 -3.58 2.48
CA LEU A 14 -7.16 -2.33 2.24
C LEU A 14 -6.65 -2.24 0.79
N ARG A 15 -6.07 -3.34 0.25
CA ARG A 15 -5.61 -3.37 -1.15
C ARG A 15 -6.76 -3.12 -2.13
N GLN A 16 -7.90 -3.76 -1.91
CA GLN A 16 -9.10 -3.55 -2.74
C GLN A 16 -9.59 -2.10 -2.67
N ALA A 17 -9.68 -1.53 -1.45
CA ALA A 17 -10.11 -0.14 -1.27
C ALA A 17 -9.17 0.85 -1.98
N LEU A 18 -7.84 0.65 -1.91
CA LEU A 18 -6.88 1.48 -2.63
C LEU A 18 -7.02 1.34 -4.15
N PHE A 19 -7.20 0.12 -4.65
CA PHE A 19 -7.41 -0.14 -6.08
C PHE A 19 -8.64 0.61 -6.61
N GLU A 20 -9.77 0.53 -5.91
CA GLU A 20 -11.00 1.21 -6.33
C GLU A 20 -10.86 2.73 -6.38
N GLN A 21 -10.15 3.33 -5.43
CA GLN A 21 -9.92 4.78 -5.44
C GLN A 21 -8.97 5.19 -6.57
N LEU A 22 -7.94 4.41 -6.87
CA LEU A 22 -7.06 4.65 -8.01
C LEU A 22 -7.82 4.48 -9.34
N TYR A 23 -8.68 3.47 -9.44
CA TYR A 23 -9.53 3.24 -10.60
C TYR A 23 -10.50 4.39 -10.85
N ALA A 24 -11.15 4.92 -9.80
CA ALA A 24 -12.01 6.10 -9.91
C ALA A 24 -11.23 7.35 -10.39
N LEU A 25 -9.97 7.52 -9.94
CA LEU A 25 -9.12 8.61 -10.45
C LEU A 25 -8.83 8.49 -11.96
N GLU A 26 -8.67 7.26 -12.44
CA GLU A 26 -8.43 6.99 -13.86
C GLU A 26 -9.69 7.21 -14.71
N GLU A 27 -10.81 6.61 -14.31
CA GLU A 27 -12.05 6.57 -15.10
C GLU A 27 -12.89 7.84 -14.95
N ASP A 28 -13.12 8.30 -13.72
CA ASP A 28 -14.04 9.42 -13.46
C ASP A 28 -13.33 10.78 -13.53
N HIS A 29 -12.01 10.79 -13.34
CA HIS A 29 -11.20 12.01 -13.23
C HIS A 29 -10.06 12.12 -14.25
N PHE A 30 -9.91 11.13 -15.13
CA PHE A 30 -8.94 11.13 -16.24
C PHE A 30 -7.47 11.32 -15.82
N VAL A 31 -7.11 10.95 -14.59
CA VAL A 31 -5.73 11.02 -14.09
C VAL A 31 -4.96 9.81 -14.62
N ARG A 32 -4.12 10.03 -15.65
CA ARG A 32 -3.38 8.94 -16.34
C ARG A 32 -1.96 8.70 -15.85
N HIS A 33 -1.37 9.66 -15.14
CA HIS A 33 0.03 9.58 -14.69
C HIS A 33 0.18 10.11 -13.28
N CYS A 34 1.03 9.44 -12.50
CA CYS A 34 1.46 9.89 -11.18
C CYS A 34 2.99 9.77 -11.10
N ARG A 35 3.65 10.79 -10.56
CA ARG A 35 5.12 10.81 -10.39
C ARG A 35 5.56 10.13 -9.09
N GLU A 36 4.80 10.31 -8.03
CA GLU A 36 5.15 9.84 -6.69
C GLU A 36 3.89 9.62 -5.85
N VAL A 37 3.89 8.56 -5.04
CA VAL A 37 2.88 8.29 -4.03
C VAL A 37 3.57 7.81 -2.75
N SER A 38 3.18 8.36 -1.61
CA SER A 38 3.54 7.84 -0.29
C SER A 38 2.29 7.36 0.44
N LEU A 39 2.36 6.14 1.00
CA LEU A 39 1.29 5.53 1.78
C LEU A 39 1.71 5.45 3.24
N PHE A 40 0.93 6.07 4.12
CA PHE A 40 1.13 5.97 5.57
C PHE A 40 0.07 5.03 6.14
N LEU A 41 0.52 3.96 6.78
CA LEU A 41 -0.33 2.92 7.37
C LEU A 41 -0.24 2.98 8.90
N THR A 42 -1.35 2.69 9.57
CA THR A 42 -1.39 2.46 11.01
C THR A 42 -1.90 1.05 11.24
N PRO A 43 -1.01 0.03 11.18
CA PRO A 43 -1.45 -1.36 11.28
C PRO A 43 -1.93 -1.68 12.69
N THR A 44 -2.93 -2.55 12.78
CA THR A 44 -3.48 -3.05 14.05
C THR A 44 -3.41 -4.58 14.07
N ASN A 45 -3.74 -5.17 15.22
CA ASN A 45 -3.92 -6.61 15.37
C ASN A 45 -5.30 -7.11 14.93
N GLY A 46 -6.10 -6.28 14.25
CA GLY A 46 -7.49 -6.60 13.88
C GLY A 46 -8.53 -6.35 14.97
N PHE A 47 -8.11 -6.03 16.19
CA PHE A 47 -8.97 -5.65 17.32
C PHE A 47 -8.85 -4.16 17.69
N GLY A 48 -8.22 -3.37 16.82
CA GLY A 48 -8.01 -1.94 17.01
C GLY A 48 -6.75 -1.57 17.81
N GLU A 49 -5.98 -2.55 18.30
CA GLU A 49 -4.72 -2.26 18.99
C GLU A 49 -3.58 -2.11 17.98
N PRO A 50 -2.76 -1.05 18.07
CA PRO A 50 -1.70 -0.79 17.12
C PRO A 50 -0.60 -1.84 17.22
N ILE A 51 -0.02 -2.21 16.08
CA ILE A 51 1.13 -3.12 16.03
C ILE A 51 2.34 -2.45 15.38
N VAL A 52 3.54 -2.94 15.71
CA VAL A 52 4.79 -2.56 15.04
C VAL A 52 5.22 -3.72 14.16
N ALA A 53 5.21 -3.51 12.84
CA ALA A 53 5.78 -4.47 11.90
C ALA A 53 7.30 -4.58 12.14
N ARG A 54 7.86 -5.78 11.97
CA ARG A 54 9.29 -6.03 12.15
C ARG A 54 9.86 -6.74 10.93
N THR A 55 11.14 -6.47 10.64
CA THR A 55 11.90 -7.18 9.62
C THR A 55 12.22 -8.60 10.07
N GLU A 56 12.73 -9.43 9.15
CA GLU A 56 13.18 -10.80 9.45
C GLU A 56 14.26 -10.83 10.54
N CYS A 57 15.09 -9.79 10.64
CA CYS A 57 16.11 -9.64 11.68
C CYS A 57 15.54 -9.11 13.01
N GLY A 58 14.23 -8.88 13.11
CA GLY A 58 13.55 -8.39 14.32
C GLY A 58 13.61 -6.87 14.54
N ALA A 59 14.21 -6.10 13.63
CA ALA A 59 14.20 -4.64 13.69
C ALA A 59 12.79 -4.09 13.39
N ALA A 60 12.44 -2.92 13.92
CA ALA A 60 11.18 -2.26 13.54
C ALA A 60 11.21 -1.91 12.04
N LEU A 61 10.09 -2.16 11.35
CA LEU A 61 9.93 -1.81 9.95
C LEU A 61 9.43 -0.38 9.86
N ASP A 62 10.33 0.55 9.54
CA ASP A 62 10.01 1.98 9.46
C ASP A 62 9.38 2.38 8.12
N ALA A 63 9.85 1.79 7.02
CA ALA A 63 9.38 2.10 5.68
C ALA A 63 9.58 0.92 4.71
N VAL A 64 8.74 0.88 3.68
CA VAL A 64 8.87 -0.01 2.53
C VAL A 64 9.00 0.87 1.29
N TYR A 65 10.04 0.64 0.50
CA TYR A 65 10.31 1.38 -0.72
C TYR A 65 10.12 0.46 -1.93
N SER A 66 9.68 1.03 -3.05
CA SER A 66 9.59 0.34 -4.33
C SER A 66 9.91 1.34 -5.43
N ASP A 67 10.93 1.03 -6.22
CA ASP A 67 11.26 1.79 -7.42
C ASP A 67 10.37 1.28 -8.56
N GLY A 68 9.46 2.13 -9.06
CA GLY A 68 8.60 1.79 -10.18
C GLY A 68 9.35 1.70 -11.53
N PRO A 69 8.74 1.14 -12.59
CA PRO A 69 7.44 0.45 -12.62
C PRO A 69 7.49 -0.89 -11.89
N TYR A 70 6.32 -1.43 -11.50
CA TYR A 70 6.24 -2.75 -10.87
C TYR A 70 7.03 -3.78 -11.67
N LEU A 71 8.06 -4.33 -11.05
CA LEU A 71 8.75 -5.52 -11.50
C LEU A 71 8.09 -6.70 -10.79
N SER A 72 7.67 -7.71 -11.53
CA SER A 72 7.17 -8.93 -10.89
C SER A 72 8.29 -9.54 -10.04
N ALA A 73 7.92 -10.24 -8.97
CA ALA A 73 8.90 -11.00 -8.18
C ALA A 73 9.74 -11.93 -9.08
N ALA A 74 9.16 -12.50 -10.14
CA ALA A 74 9.90 -13.30 -11.12
C ALA A 74 10.97 -12.47 -11.86
N ALA A 75 10.65 -11.25 -12.29
CA ALA A 75 11.63 -10.34 -12.90
C ALA A 75 12.73 -9.91 -11.92
N GLU A 76 12.37 -9.74 -10.64
CA GLU A 76 13.30 -9.41 -9.56
C GLU A 76 14.26 -10.57 -9.23
N PHE A 77 13.74 -11.80 -9.15
CA PHE A 77 14.51 -13.01 -8.84
C PHE A 77 15.14 -13.69 -10.08
N ARG A 78 14.98 -13.11 -11.29
CA ARG A 78 15.44 -13.68 -12.58
C ARG A 78 14.98 -15.13 -12.78
N LEU A 79 13.74 -15.42 -12.40
CA LEU A 79 13.08 -16.72 -12.55
C LEU A 79 12.23 -16.79 -13.82
#